data_AF-A0A1V5G0R2-F1
#
_entry.id   AF-A0A1V5G0R2-F1
#
_cell.length_a   1.000
_cell.length_b   1.000
_cell.length_c   1.000
_cell.angle_alpha   90.00
_cell.angle_beta   90.00
_cell.angle_gamma   90.00
#
_symmetry.space_group_name_H-M   'P 1'
#
loop_
_entity.id
_entity.type
_entity.pdbx_description
1 polymer ?
#
loop_
_entity_poly.entity_id
_entity_poly.type
_entity_poly.pdbx_seq_one_letter_code
_entity_poly.pdbx_strand_id
1 'polypeptide(L)'
;MGTAGTNTDDLLQVDCGGNAAVNTVTGGADPDFDGNVASVVPGAMGVVNYTGVTRVILTNQDFPAVVSVAPADGAYLGLAPVPAWGTVRVTFDKAVTGVDAGDLTLNGVPAGAVAQGADASIWDFSSLPWPAAAGQVAMSIGPAIQAAVGGTPMTAAYAWTVSMDNIPIATATQTFVAPTLDGVLNPGEWQGTPIDLTYVVTGDEVNISGPADLSAKMYVNYDAKWLYLGFDIADDVIANIPVSGSHWLNDSIEIFFDSDMSRSNNNAAPGGQYRIVYDNQVSGNSDNAANFSSSPTAEWYGVAAVNATGWATELRFSLERIGEPVAPVLITDMIGFGIQLNDNDTGTRNVRLCNYLPPIPAEPPTVPPTFTYPEVSGRSDRWGYLNFGPWTPPPAAASHWQIFE
;
A
#
# COMPACT_ATOMS: atom_id res chain seq x y z
N MET A 1 -44.65 -28.33 -62.95
CA MET A 1 -44.22 -28.94 -61.68
C MET A 1 -43.00 -28.16 -61.23
N GLY A 2 -43.23 -27.18 -60.35
CA GLY A 2 -42.16 -26.49 -59.64
C GLY A 2 -42.17 -26.99 -58.21
N THR A 3 -41.01 -27.38 -57.70
CA THR A 3 -40.75 -27.53 -56.28
C THR A 3 -39.45 -26.82 -56.00
N ALA A 4 -39.56 -25.73 -55.24
CA ALA A 4 -38.46 -24.94 -54.72
C ALA A 4 -37.63 -25.80 -53.75
N GLY A 5 -36.33 -25.93 -54.02
CA GLY A 5 -35.36 -26.34 -53.03
C GLY A 5 -34.93 -25.11 -52.25
N THR A 6 -35.17 -25.12 -50.95
CA THR A 6 -34.72 -24.10 -50.00
C THR A 6 -33.19 -24.11 -49.93
N ASN A 7 -32.54 -23.10 -50.49
CA ASN A 7 -31.18 -22.77 -50.06
C ASN A 7 -31.32 -22.14 -48.68
N THR A 8 -31.11 -22.95 -47.65
CA THR A 8 -30.81 -22.46 -46.32
C THR A 8 -29.51 -21.68 -46.43
N ASP A 9 -29.58 -20.36 -46.24
CA ASP A 9 -28.41 -19.59 -45.84
C ASP A 9 -27.84 -20.29 -44.60
N ASP A 10 -26.70 -20.96 -44.76
CA ASP A 10 -25.88 -21.40 -43.63
C ASP A 10 -25.30 -20.14 -42.99
N LEU A 11 -26.14 -19.48 -42.18
CA LEU A 11 -25.71 -18.43 -41.28
C LEU A 11 -24.77 -19.08 -40.27
N LEU A 12 -23.50 -18.75 -40.40
CA LEU A 12 -22.43 -19.14 -39.48
C LEU A 12 -22.73 -18.49 -38.11
N GLN A 13 -23.46 -19.20 -37.25
CA GLN A 13 -23.78 -18.74 -35.90
C GLN A 13 -22.59 -19.06 -34.98
N VAL A 14 -21.78 -18.05 -34.69
CA VAL A 14 -20.71 -18.14 -33.68
C VAL A 14 -21.32 -17.81 -32.32
N ASP A 15 -21.58 -18.85 -31.52
CA ASP A 15 -22.06 -18.70 -30.15
C ASP A 15 -20.87 -18.35 -29.24
N CYS A 16 -20.80 -17.10 -28.78
CA CYS A 16 -19.76 -16.63 -27.86
C CYS A 16 -20.16 -16.93 -26.42
N GLY A 17 -20.05 -18.21 -26.04
CA GLY A 17 -20.29 -18.66 -24.67
C GLY A 17 -19.15 -19.54 -24.16
N GLY A 18 -18.40 -19.02 -23.19
CA GLY A 18 -17.67 -19.86 -22.23
C GLY A 18 -16.33 -20.44 -22.68
N ASN A 19 -15.49 -20.62 -21.68
CA ASN A 19 -14.10 -21.03 -21.75
C ASN A 19 -13.90 -22.41 -22.42
N ALA A 20 -12.89 -22.51 -23.28
CA ALA A 20 -12.28 -23.73 -23.83
C ALA A 20 -13.16 -24.74 -24.59
N ALA A 21 -13.13 -24.68 -25.93
CA ALA A 21 -13.07 -25.87 -26.80
C ALA A 21 -12.64 -25.48 -28.22
N VAL A 22 -11.57 -26.11 -28.72
CA VAL A 22 -11.25 -26.13 -30.15
C VAL A 22 -12.36 -26.92 -30.84
N ASN A 23 -13.27 -26.23 -31.54
CA ASN A 23 -14.27 -26.89 -32.35
C ASN A 23 -13.65 -27.21 -33.72
N THR A 24 -13.28 -28.48 -33.92
CA THR A 24 -12.90 -29.00 -35.23
C THR A 24 -14.16 -29.06 -36.09
N VAL A 25 -14.29 -28.14 -37.07
CA VAL A 25 -15.35 -28.22 -38.07
C VAL A 25 -14.97 -29.33 -39.06
N THR A 26 -15.55 -30.52 -38.91
CA THR A 26 -15.51 -31.52 -39.99
C THR A 26 -16.56 -31.16 -41.02
N GLY A 27 -16.16 -30.45 -42.07
CA GLY A 27 -16.98 -30.31 -43.27
C GLY A 27 -17.16 -31.68 -43.93
N GLY A 28 -18.42 -32.05 -44.20
CA GLY A 28 -18.73 -33.12 -45.14
C GLY A 28 -18.14 -32.76 -46.51
N ALA A 29 -17.63 -33.76 -47.21
CA ALA A 29 -16.83 -33.63 -48.44
C ALA A 29 -17.48 -32.71 -49.50
N ASP A 30 -17.06 -31.45 -49.50
CA ASP A 30 -17.15 -30.55 -50.65
C ASP A 30 -15.78 -30.58 -51.36
N PRO A 31 -15.72 -31.03 -52.63
CA PRO A 31 -14.46 -31.15 -53.36
C PRO A 31 -13.78 -29.81 -53.69
N ASP A 32 -14.38 -28.65 -53.37
CA ASP A 32 -13.78 -27.33 -53.61
C ASP A 32 -13.14 -26.69 -52.35
N PHE A 33 -13.11 -27.41 -51.21
CA PHE A 33 -12.54 -26.92 -49.95
C PHE A 33 -11.11 -27.44 -49.71
N ASP A 34 -10.11 -26.79 -50.32
CA ASP A 34 -8.69 -27.05 -50.06
C ASP A 34 -8.17 -26.01 -49.05
N GLY A 35 -8.19 -26.32 -47.75
CA GLY A 35 -7.79 -25.32 -46.76
C GLY A 35 -7.68 -25.79 -45.32
N ASN A 36 -6.44 -25.75 -44.81
CA ASN A 36 -6.09 -25.89 -43.40
C ASN A 36 -7.00 -25.06 -42.47
N VAL A 37 -7.64 -25.72 -41.51
CA VAL A 37 -8.46 -25.09 -40.48
C VAL A 37 -7.53 -24.58 -39.37
N ALA A 38 -7.40 -23.26 -39.23
CA ALA A 38 -6.70 -22.64 -38.11
C ALA A 38 -7.66 -22.36 -36.94
N SER A 39 -7.26 -22.79 -35.75
CA SER A 39 -7.89 -22.56 -34.44
C SER A 39 -8.24 -21.08 -34.18
N VAL A 40 -9.46 -20.81 -33.68
CA VAL A 40 -10.05 -19.48 -33.46
C VAL A 40 -9.96 -19.07 -31.97
N VAL A 41 -9.58 -17.82 -31.68
CA VAL A 41 -9.78 -17.14 -30.37
C VAL A 41 -10.28 -15.69 -30.62
N PRO A 42 -11.21 -15.12 -29.83
CA PRO A 42 -11.87 -13.83 -30.14
C PRO A 42 -11.04 -12.58 -29.78
N GLY A 43 -11.13 -11.47 -30.54
CA GLY A 43 -10.54 -10.20 -30.06
C GLY A 43 -10.53 -8.91 -30.90
N ALA A 44 -10.56 -8.90 -32.24
CA ALA A 44 -10.69 -7.65 -33.05
C ALA A 44 -11.02 -7.95 -34.53
N MET A 45 -11.93 -7.19 -35.15
CA MET A 45 -12.35 -7.38 -36.55
C MET A 45 -11.87 -6.24 -37.46
N GLY A 46 -11.12 -6.59 -38.50
CA GLY A 46 -10.91 -5.74 -39.69
C GLY A 46 -11.19 -6.57 -40.96
N VAL A 47 -12.10 -6.11 -41.81
CA VAL A 47 -12.47 -6.80 -43.05
C VAL A 47 -11.72 -6.18 -44.23
N VAL A 48 -10.85 -6.96 -44.88
CA VAL A 48 -10.28 -6.60 -46.19
C VAL A 48 -10.96 -7.44 -47.25
N ASN A 49 -11.75 -6.79 -48.11
CA ASN A 49 -12.46 -7.46 -49.20
C ASN A 49 -11.53 -7.66 -50.41
N TYR A 50 -11.26 -8.91 -50.76
CA TYR A 50 -10.84 -9.27 -52.12
C TYR A 50 -11.97 -10.03 -52.80
N THR A 51 -12.14 -9.77 -54.10
CA THR A 51 -13.16 -10.38 -54.96
C THR A 51 -13.15 -11.91 -54.84
N GLY A 52 -14.17 -12.45 -54.17
CA GLY A 52 -14.52 -13.88 -54.20
C GLY A 52 -14.05 -14.73 -53.03
N VAL A 53 -13.24 -14.23 -52.10
CA VAL A 53 -12.85 -14.97 -50.88
C VAL A 53 -12.80 -14.02 -49.69
N THR A 54 -13.70 -14.19 -48.72
CA THR A 54 -13.64 -13.47 -47.44
C THR A 54 -12.53 -14.05 -46.59
N ARG A 55 -11.31 -13.51 -46.69
CA ARG A 55 -10.23 -13.85 -45.77
C ARG A 55 -10.36 -12.94 -44.53
N VAL A 56 -10.90 -13.48 -43.43
CA VAL A 56 -10.90 -12.79 -42.13
C VAL A 56 -9.51 -12.93 -41.52
N ILE A 57 -8.74 -11.85 -41.49
CA ILE A 57 -7.48 -11.80 -40.76
C ILE A 57 -7.82 -11.41 -39.32
N LEU A 58 -7.92 -12.38 -38.42
CA LEU A 58 -7.97 -12.13 -36.98
C LEU A 58 -6.55 -11.86 -36.50
N THR A 59 -6.16 -10.60 -36.38
CA THR A 59 -4.94 -10.25 -35.66
C THR A 59 -5.26 -10.28 -34.17
N ASN A 60 -4.73 -11.25 -33.42
CA ASN A 60 -4.63 -11.14 -31.98
C ASN A 60 -3.65 -10.00 -31.69
N GLN A 61 -4.16 -8.78 -31.59
CA GLN A 61 -3.34 -7.63 -31.27
C GLN A 61 -2.98 -7.73 -29.79
N ASP A 62 -1.75 -8.18 -29.55
CA ASP A 62 -1.17 -8.35 -28.23
C ASP A 62 -0.74 -6.99 -27.69
N PHE A 63 -1.72 -6.18 -27.28
CA PHE A 63 -1.47 -4.86 -26.70
C PHE A 63 -0.80 -4.99 -25.33
N PRO A 64 0.19 -4.16 -24.99
CA PRO A 64 0.67 -4.07 -23.62
C PRO A 64 -0.37 -3.35 -22.74
N ALA A 65 -0.49 -3.78 -21.48
CA ALA A 65 -1.35 -3.19 -20.47
C ALA A 65 -0.57 -2.87 -19.20
N VAL A 66 -0.94 -1.79 -18.51
CA VAL A 66 -0.40 -1.47 -17.18
C VAL A 66 -1.02 -2.42 -16.17
N VAL A 67 -0.19 -3.12 -15.42
CA VAL A 67 -0.58 -4.04 -14.34
C VAL A 67 -0.57 -3.34 -12.99
N SER A 68 0.44 -2.51 -12.74
CA SER A 68 0.56 -1.76 -11.49
C SER A 68 1.31 -0.45 -11.65
N VAL A 69 1.00 0.49 -10.77
CA VAL A 69 1.71 1.77 -10.61
C VAL A 69 2.06 1.95 -9.14
N ALA A 70 3.23 2.54 -8.87
CA ALA A 70 3.64 2.99 -7.54
C ALA A 70 4.08 4.46 -7.64
N PRO A 71 3.44 5.39 -6.92
CA PRO A 71 2.33 5.18 -5.99
C PRO A 71 1.05 4.70 -6.68
N ALA A 72 0.26 3.90 -5.96
CA ALA A 72 -1.00 3.33 -6.45
C ALA A 72 -2.08 4.42 -6.69
N ASP A 73 -3.10 4.09 -7.50
CA ASP A 73 -4.26 4.98 -7.68
C ASP A 73 -4.96 5.27 -6.34
N GLY A 74 -5.22 6.55 -6.10
CA GLY A 74 -5.81 7.08 -4.87
C GLY A 74 -4.84 7.25 -3.69
N ALA A 75 -3.54 7.00 -3.86
CA ALA A 75 -2.56 7.11 -2.76
C ALA A 75 -2.44 8.54 -2.21
N TYR A 76 -2.24 8.68 -0.89
CA TYR A 76 -1.90 9.96 -0.25
C TYR A 76 -0.39 10.07 -0.04
N LEU A 77 0.18 11.16 -0.55
CA LEU A 77 1.60 11.45 -0.57
C LEU A 77 1.87 12.73 0.22
N GLY A 78 2.95 12.73 0.99
CA GLY A 78 3.34 13.86 1.82
C GLY A 78 3.94 14.98 0.99
N LEU A 79 3.55 16.22 1.30
CA LEU A 79 4.32 17.40 0.92
C LEU A 79 5.71 17.29 1.55
N ALA A 80 6.76 17.58 0.75
CA ALA A 80 8.17 17.48 1.13
C ALA A 80 8.47 18.01 2.55
N PRO A 81 9.44 17.43 3.30
CA PRO A 81 10.65 16.76 2.84
C PRO A 81 10.61 15.25 3.11
N VAL A 82 9.53 14.58 2.74
CA VAL A 82 9.63 13.17 2.35
C VAL A 82 10.73 13.11 1.29
N PRO A 83 11.79 12.25 1.38
CA PRO A 83 12.76 12.09 0.30
C PRO A 83 11.96 12.06 -0.97
N ALA A 84 12.22 13.05 -1.84
CA ALA A 84 11.37 13.43 -2.95
C ALA A 84 10.76 12.16 -3.52
N TRP A 85 9.43 12.12 -3.72
CA TRP A 85 8.74 11.05 -4.46
C TRP A 85 9.39 10.95 -5.83
N GLY A 86 10.58 10.36 -5.85
CA GLY A 86 11.62 10.72 -6.80
C GLY A 86 11.44 9.90 -8.04
N THR A 87 10.70 8.81 -7.88
CA THR A 87 10.42 7.81 -8.87
C THR A 87 8.94 7.43 -8.79
N VAL A 88 8.28 7.42 -9.93
CA VAL A 88 7.02 6.71 -10.15
C VAL A 88 7.35 5.45 -10.93
N ARG A 89 6.97 4.29 -10.41
CA ARG A 89 7.16 2.99 -11.07
C ARG A 89 5.90 2.60 -11.82
N VAL A 90 6.06 2.13 -13.05
CA VAL A 90 4.99 1.54 -13.86
C VAL A 90 5.42 0.13 -14.26
N THR A 91 4.55 -0.85 -14.04
CA THR A 91 4.75 -2.24 -14.44
C THR A 91 3.72 -2.63 -15.49
N PHE A 92 4.19 -3.18 -16.60
CA PHE A 92 3.36 -3.69 -17.69
C PHE A 92 3.17 -5.21 -17.59
N ASP A 93 2.17 -5.75 -18.28
CA ASP A 93 1.87 -7.19 -18.34
C ASP A 93 2.89 -7.98 -19.18
N LYS A 94 3.72 -7.28 -19.96
CA LYS A 94 4.82 -7.82 -20.77
C LYS A 94 5.91 -6.79 -20.98
N ALA A 95 7.01 -7.22 -21.58
CA ALA A 95 8.08 -6.33 -22.00
C ALA A 95 7.57 -5.29 -23.02
N VAL A 96 7.95 -4.03 -22.83
CA VAL A 96 7.57 -2.92 -23.70
C VAL A 96 8.79 -2.18 -24.26
N THR A 97 8.60 -1.47 -25.37
CA THR A 97 9.60 -0.61 -26.00
C THR A 97 9.00 0.76 -26.32
N GLY A 98 9.87 1.72 -26.63
CA GLY A 98 9.46 3.09 -26.96
C GLY A 98 9.13 3.95 -25.76
N VAL A 99 9.49 3.53 -24.54
CA VAL A 99 9.27 4.30 -23.32
C VAL A 99 10.27 5.46 -23.25
N ASP A 100 9.75 6.68 -23.13
CA ASP A 100 10.51 7.90 -22.87
C ASP A 100 9.94 8.66 -21.67
N ALA A 101 10.68 9.65 -21.15
CA ALA A 101 10.25 10.41 -19.98
C ALA A 101 8.96 11.23 -20.23
N GLY A 102 8.66 11.54 -21.48
CA GLY A 102 7.45 12.23 -21.93
C GLY A 102 6.19 11.39 -21.83
N ASP A 103 6.32 10.06 -21.80
CA ASP A 103 5.17 9.17 -21.67
C ASP A 103 4.47 9.35 -20.32
N LEU A 104 5.21 9.60 -19.23
CA LEU A 104 4.61 9.86 -17.93
C LEU A 104 4.43 11.36 -17.73
N THR A 105 3.19 11.77 -17.43
CA THR A 105 2.88 13.15 -17.08
C THR A 105 2.24 13.26 -15.72
N LEU A 106 2.54 14.37 -15.04
CA LEU A 106 1.97 14.81 -13.78
C LEU A 106 1.30 16.16 -14.01
N ASN A 107 -0.02 16.21 -13.86
CA ASN A 107 -0.86 17.36 -14.25
C ASN A 107 -0.57 17.85 -15.69
N GLY A 108 -0.30 16.90 -16.61
CA GLY A 108 0.04 17.16 -18.00
C GLY A 108 1.49 17.62 -18.24
N VAL A 109 2.32 17.72 -17.22
CA VAL A 109 3.74 18.05 -17.35
C VAL A 109 4.58 16.76 -17.34
N PRO A 110 5.43 16.54 -18.36
CA PRO A 110 6.30 15.36 -18.44
C PRO A 110 7.22 15.11 -17.24
N ALA A 111 7.59 13.85 -17.02
CA ALA A 111 8.73 13.50 -16.20
C ALA A 111 10.04 13.99 -16.85
N GLY A 112 11.07 14.22 -16.03
CA GLY A 112 12.37 14.67 -16.51
C GLY A 112 13.32 13.54 -16.91
N ALA A 113 13.09 12.32 -16.41
CA ALA A 113 13.92 11.16 -16.71
C ALA A 113 13.12 9.85 -16.60
N VAL A 114 13.61 8.82 -17.30
CA VAL A 114 13.10 7.45 -17.21
C VAL A 114 14.26 6.47 -17.21
N ALA A 115 14.14 5.40 -16.44
CA ALA A 115 15.06 4.27 -16.42
C ALA A 115 14.27 2.96 -16.48
N GLN A 116 14.84 1.96 -17.14
CA GLN A 116 14.32 0.60 -17.08
C GLN A 116 14.67 -0.01 -15.72
N GLY A 117 13.71 -0.68 -15.11
CA GLY A 117 13.88 -1.39 -13.84
C GLY A 117 14.55 -2.76 -14.01
N ALA A 118 14.27 -3.68 -13.09
CA ALA A 118 14.88 -5.02 -13.07
C ALA A 118 14.46 -5.92 -14.25
N ASP A 119 13.33 -5.63 -14.90
CA ASP A 119 12.79 -6.35 -16.06
C ASP A 119 12.31 -5.33 -17.12
N ALA A 120 12.24 -5.75 -18.37
CA ALA A 120 11.76 -4.97 -19.50
C ALA A 120 10.26 -4.58 -19.43
N SER A 121 9.53 -5.14 -18.46
CA SER A 121 8.17 -4.77 -18.10
C SER A 121 8.09 -3.65 -17.04
N ILE A 122 9.20 -3.29 -16.39
CA ILE A 122 9.23 -2.34 -15.26
C ILE A 122 9.98 -1.07 -15.65
N TRP A 123 9.38 0.08 -15.39
CA TRP A 123 9.95 1.39 -15.72
C TRP A 123 9.80 2.37 -14.56
N ASP A 124 10.89 3.08 -14.28
CA ASP A 124 11.05 4.03 -13.18
C ASP A 124 11.21 5.46 -13.73
N PHE A 125 10.23 6.32 -13.50
CA PHE A 125 10.19 7.70 -13.98
C PHE A 125 10.54 8.67 -12.88
N SER A 126 11.49 9.58 -13.13
CA SER A 126 12.01 10.48 -12.11
C SER A 126 12.04 11.95 -12.55
N SER A 127 12.45 12.83 -11.63
CA SER A 127 12.47 14.29 -11.85
C SER A 127 11.08 14.85 -12.20
N LEU A 128 10.06 14.36 -11.49
CA LEU A 128 8.67 14.76 -11.67
C LEU A 128 8.38 16.14 -11.04
N PRO A 129 7.51 16.95 -11.66
CA PRO A 129 7.17 18.30 -11.20
C PRO A 129 6.10 18.27 -10.10
N TRP A 130 6.39 17.63 -8.97
CA TRP A 130 5.45 17.54 -7.84
C TRP A 130 5.00 18.92 -7.35
N PRO A 131 3.70 19.10 -7.05
CA PRO A 131 3.20 20.38 -6.56
C PRO A 131 3.68 20.66 -5.14
N ALA A 132 3.89 21.94 -4.84
CA ALA A 132 4.27 22.41 -3.50
C ALA A 132 3.08 22.62 -2.55
N ALA A 133 1.85 22.34 -3.00
CA ALA A 133 0.63 22.54 -2.25
C ALA A 133 -0.22 21.27 -2.25
N ALA A 134 -1.02 21.10 -1.20
CA ALA A 134 -1.92 19.97 -1.07
C ALA A 134 -3.00 20.02 -2.16
N GLY A 135 -3.43 18.84 -2.63
CA GLY A 135 -4.43 18.70 -3.66
C GLY A 135 -4.28 17.44 -4.49
N GLN A 136 -5.27 17.17 -5.33
CA GLN A 136 -5.24 16.04 -6.25
C GLN A 136 -4.26 16.29 -7.39
N VAL A 137 -3.53 15.25 -7.76
CA VAL A 137 -2.58 15.22 -8.85
C VAL A 137 -3.02 14.16 -9.85
N ALA A 138 -3.20 14.57 -11.10
CA ALA A 138 -3.51 13.68 -12.20
C ALA A 138 -2.23 13.08 -12.78
N MET A 139 -2.16 11.76 -12.85
CA MET A 139 -1.08 11.00 -13.43
C MET A 139 -1.56 10.34 -14.72
N SER A 140 -0.70 10.27 -15.74
CA SER A 140 -1.02 9.57 -16.98
C SER A 140 0.23 9.01 -17.63
N ILE A 141 0.16 7.76 -18.10
CA ILE A 141 1.14 7.14 -19.00
C ILE A 141 0.55 7.07 -20.42
N GLY A 142 1.32 7.57 -21.39
CA GLY A 142 0.89 7.77 -22.77
C GLY A 142 0.75 6.46 -23.58
N PRO A 143 -0.08 6.45 -24.65
CA PRO A 143 -0.36 5.26 -25.43
C PRO A 143 0.72 4.91 -26.47
N ALA A 144 1.79 5.72 -26.60
CA ALA A 144 2.83 5.54 -27.61
C ALA A 144 3.73 4.31 -27.35
N ILE A 145 3.71 3.82 -26.11
CA ILE A 145 4.43 2.63 -25.64
C ILE A 145 3.90 1.38 -26.34
N GLN A 146 4.82 0.52 -26.79
CA GLN A 146 4.50 -0.65 -27.61
C GLN A 146 4.95 -1.95 -26.95
N ALA A 147 4.27 -3.05 -27.26
CA ALA A 147 4.77 -4.37 -26.92
C ALA A 147 6.14 -4.59 -27.60
N ALA A 148 7.12 -5.07 -26.83
CA ALA A 148 8.47 -5.31 -27.35
C ALA A 148 8.46 -6.33 -28.52
N VAL A 149 7.52 -7.27 -28.47
CA VAL A 149 7.24 -8.21 -29.56
C VAL A 149 6.02 -7.71 -30.33
N GLY A 150 6.14 -7.62 -31.66
CA GLY A 150 5.03 -7.23 -32.53
C GLY A 150 4.82 -5.72 -32.69
N GLY A 151 5.33 -4.88 -31.78
CA GLY A 151 5.31 -3.42 -31.93
C GLY A 151 3.90 -2.81 -31.85
N THR A 152 2.95 -3.50 -31.25
CA THR A 152 1.58 -3.00 -31.11
C THR A 152 1.52 -1.97 -29.97
N PRO A 153 1.07 -0.72 -30.22
CA PRO A 153 1.00 0.31 -29.19
C PRO A 153 -0.14 0.05 -28.20
N MET A 154 -0.08 0.60 -26.99
CA MET A 154 -1.21 0.60 -26.06
C MET A 154 -2.48 1.13 -26.73
N THR A 155 -3.64 0.59 -26.35
CA THR A 155 -4.93 1.00 -26.93
C THR A 155 -5.40 2.37 -26.45
N ALA A 156 -4.97 2.79 -25.26
CA ALA A 156 -5.30 4.07 -24.64
C ALA A 156 -4.24 4.45 -23.59
N ALA A 157 -4.20 5.73 -23.23
CA ALA A 157 -3.44 6.17 -22.06
C ALA A 157 -4.01 5.52 -20.79
N TYR A 158 -3.13 5.19 -19.84
CA TYR A 158 -3.54 4.76 -18.51
C TYR A 158 -3.42 5.94 -17.55
N ALA A 159 -4.52 6.34 -16.93
CA ALA A 159 -4.59 7.50 -16.05
C ALA A 159 -5.01 7.07 -14.65
N TRP A 160 -4.44 7.73 -13.65
CA TRP A 160 -4.76 7.53 -12.24
C TRP A 160 -4.56 8.84 -11.48
N THR A 161 -4.95 8.86 -10.20
CA THR A 161 -4.80 10.06 -9.37
C THR A 161 -4.09 9.75 -8.07
N VAL A 162 -3.36 10.73 -7.55
CA VAL A 162 -2.80 10.69 -6.19
C VAL A 162 -3.17 11.99 -5.48
N SER A 163 -3.17 11.99 -4.16
CA SER A 163 -3.45 13.18 -3.35
C SER A 163 -2.17 13.63 -2.66
N MET A 164 -1.76 14.87 -2.90
CA MET A 164 -0.70 15.51 -2.13
C MET A 164 -1.31 16.14 -0.88
N ASP A 165 -0.70 15.92 0.27
CA ASP A 165 -1.28 16.32 1.55
C ASP A 165 -0.22 16.69 2.59
N ASN A 166 -0.62 17.48 3.60
CA ASN A 166 0.21 17.82 4.75
C ASN A 166 0.18 16.67 5.75
N ILE A 167 0.84 15.57 5.39
CA ILE A 167 0.94 14.39 6.24
C ILE A 167 2.00 14.64 7.32
N PRO A 168 1.67 14.44 8.61
CA PRO A 168 2.60 14.64 9.71
C PRO A 168 3.74 13.62 9.67
N ILE A 169 4.90 14.07 10.14
CA ILE A 169 6.12 13.27 10.25
C ILE A 169 6.40 13.07 11.75
N ALA A 170 6.37 11.83 12.21
CA ALA A 170 6.97 11.45 13.48
C ALA A 170 8.48 11.39 13.31
N THR A 171 9.25 12.02 14.20
CA THR A 171 10.71 11.96 14.18
C THR A 171 11.21 11.11 15.34
N ALA A 172 11.84 9.97 15.02
CA ALA A 172 12.55 9.17 16.02
C ALA A 172 13.81 9.91 16.48
N THR A 173 14.01 10.04 17.78
CA THR A 173 15.22 10.70 18.34
C THR A 173 16.27 9.66 18.69
N GLN A 174 17.52 9.88 18.27
CA GLN A 174 18.61 8.96 18.55
C GLN A 174 18.81 8.83 20.07
N THR A 175 18.98 7.60 20.56
CA THR A 175 19.40 7.33 21.93
C THR A 175 20.67 6.48 21.95
N PHE A 176 21.49 6.67 22.98
CA PHE A 176 22.69 5.86 23.26
C PHE A 176 22.48 4.88 24.41
N VAL A 177 21.34 4.99 25.11
CA VAL A 177 20.93 4.10 26.18
C VAL A 177 19.56 3.58 25.78
N ALA A 178 19.46 2.29 25.49
CA ALA A 178 18.20 1.65 25.19
C ALA A 178 17.24 1.84 26.39
N PRO A 179 15.97 2.21 26.15
CA PRO A 179 14.95 2.17 27.18
C PRO A 179 14.84 0.77 27.80
N THR A 180 14.55 0.71 29.08
CA THR A 180 14.16 -0.52 29.75
C THR A 180 12.75 -0.85 29.26
N LEU A 181 12.50 -2.09 28.87
CA LEU A 181 11.16 -2.51 28.45
C LEU A 181 10.49 -3.23 29.62
N ASP A 182 9.92 -2.45 30.54
CA ASP A 182 9.28 -2.97 31.76
C ASP A 182 7.84 -2.49 31.95
N GLY A 183 7.34 -1.67 31.02
CA GLY A 183 5.98 -1.13 31.05
C GLY A 183 5.86 0.10 31.95
N VAL A 184 6.98 0.71 32.35
CA VAL A 184 6.99 1.90 33.21
C VAL A 184 7.86 2.99 32.57
N LEU A 185 7.21 4.04 32.07
CA LEU A 185 7.92 5.18 31.48
C LEU A 185 8.60 6.02 32.57
N ASN A 186 9.92 5.93 32.69
CA ASN A 186 10.66 6.70 33.69
C ASN A 186 11.08 8.09 33.18
N PRO A 187 11.08 9.12 34.05
CA PRO A 187 11.61 10.43 33.69
C PRO A 187 13.07 10.36 33.20
N GLY A 188 13.32 10.87 31.99
CA GLY A 188 14.65 10.93 31.39
C GLY A 188 15.09 9.67 30.62
N GLU A 189 14.28 8.62 30.62
CA GLU A 189 14.52 7.41 29.83
C GLU A 189 14.33 7.67 28.32
N TRP A 190 13.26 8.37 27.97
CA TRP A 190 12.88 8.69 26.60
C TRP A 190 13.39 10.07 26.18
N GLN A 191 13.88 10.18 24.95
CA GLN A 191 14.42 11.43 24.38
C GLN A 191 13.46 12.02 23.34
N GLY A 192 13.54 13.34 23.14
CA GLY A 192 12.71 14.04 22.16
C GLY A 192 11.38 14.54 22.74
N THR A 193 10.54 15.11 21.87
CA THR A 193 9.20 15.58 22.25
C THR A 193 8.18 14.48 22.00
N PRO A 194 7.34 14.10 22.98
CA PRO A 194 6.29 13.13 22.75
C PRO A 194 5.24 13.65 21.77
N ILE A 195 4.62 12.73 21.04
CA ILE A 195 3.55 12.98 20.07
C ILE A 195 2.22 12.64 20.73
N ASP A 196 1.29 13.59 20.76
CA ASP A 196 -0.06 13.34 21.26
C ASP A 196 -0.89 12.56 20.22
N LEU A 197 -1.53 11.47 20.64
CA LEU A 197 -2.52 10.76 19.82
C LEU A 197 -3.87 11.44 20.01
N THR A 198 -4.32 12.20 19.00
CA THR A 198 -5.47 13.12 19.15
C THR A 198 -6.55 12.94 18.09
N TYR A 199 -6.28 12.17 17.03
CA TYR A 199 -7.22 12.02 15.93
C TYR A 199 -8.19 10.87 16.20
N VAL A 200 -9.46 11.21 16.43
CA VAL A 200 -10.54 10.21 16.58
C VAL A 200 -10.93 9.67 15.21
N VAL A 201 -10.95 8.35 15.04
CA VAL A 201 -11.34 7.72 13.77
C VAL A 201 -12.80 8.04 13.44
N THR A 202 -13.05 8.44 12.19
CA THR A 202 -14.40 8.78 11.72
C THR A 202 -15.32 7.56 11.82
N GLY A 203 -16.48 7.74 12.46
CA GLY A 203 -17.49 6.70 12.62
C GLY A 203 -17.46 5.99 13.98
N ASP A 204 -16.47 6.26 14.82
CA ASP A 204 -16.45 5.76 16.20
C ASP A 204 -17.45 6.54 17.08
N GLU A 205 -17.94 5.88 18.13
CA GLU A 205 -18.83 6.53 19.10
C GLU A 205 -18.02 7.54 19.91
N VAL A 206 -18.13 8.83 19.60
CA VAL A 206 -17.37 9.88 20.30
C VAL A 206 -17.93 10.09 21.71
N ASN A 207 -17.62 9.19 22.63
CA ASN A 207 -17.96 9.28 24.05
C ASN A 207 -16.74 9.56 24.94
N ILE A 208 -15.61 10.03 24.38
CA ILE A 208 -14.47 10.50 25.19
C ILE A 208 -14.91 11.74 25.99
N SER A 209 -15.15 11.54 27.28
CA SER A 209 -15.62 12.56 28.23
C SER A 209 -14.49 13.51 28.69
N GLY A 210 -13.23 13.14 28.43
CA GLY A 210 -12.06 13.99 28.60
C GLY A 210 -10.74 13.21 28.52
N PRO A 211 -9.58 13.87 28.72
CA PRO A 211 -8.28 13.21 28.61
C PRO A 211 -8.00 12.09 29.62
N ALA A 212 -8.76 12.04 30.71
CA ALA A 212 -8.65 10.97 31.71
C ALA A 212 -9.46 9.72 31.34
N ASP A 213 -10.43 9.87 30.44
CA ASP A 213 -11.23 8.79 29.87
C ASP A 213 -10.41 8.15 28.74
N LEU A 214 -9.89 8.95 27.80
CA LEU A 214 -8.90 8.45 26.85
C LEU A 214 -7.94 9.55 26.39
N SER A 215 -6.64 9.33 26.61
CA SER A 215 -5.59 10.10 25.93
C SER A 215 -4.27 9.32 25.89
N ALA A 216 -3.42 9.63 24.93
CA ALA A 216 -2.11 8.98 24.85
C ALA A 216 -1.01 9.89 24.33
N LYS A 217 0.20 9.67 24.86
CA LYS A 217 1.46 10.22 24.36
C LYS A 217 2.32 9.10 23.84
N MET A 218 2.88 9.28 22.66
CA MET A 218 3.87 8.39 22.06
C MET A 218 5.27 9.00 22.11
N TYR A 219 6.23 8.24 22.60
CA TYR A 219 7.66 8.53 22.58
C TYR A 219 8.33 7.66 21.51
N VAL A 220 9.26 8.24 20.76
CA VAL A 220 9.89 7.57 19.62
C VAL A 220 11.40 7.76 19.68
N ASN A 221 12.13 6.69 19.98
CA ASN A 221 13.59 6.68 20.01
C ASN A 221 14.16 5.62 19.08
N TYR A 222 15.43 5.73 18.73
CA TYR A 222 16.11 4.68 17.97
C TYR A 222 17.60 4.62 18.30
N ASP A 223 18.22 3.47 18.05
CA ASP A 223 19.66 3.30 18.01
C ASP A 223 20.08 2.65 16.67
N ALA A 224 21.31 2.15 16.57
CA ALA A 224 21.82 1.53 15.34
C ALA A 224 21.06 0.25 14.93
N LYS A 225 20.29 -0.36 15.83
CA LYS A 225 19.65 -1.67 15.64
C LYS A 225 18.14 -1.63 15.83
N TRP A 226 17.65 -0.81 16.76
CA TRP A 226 16.26 -0.84 17.20
C TRP A 226 15.58 0.50 17.02
N LEU A 227 14.32 0.45 16.59
CA LEU A 227 13.33 1.49 16.84
C LEU A 227 12.63 1.17 18.17
N TYR A 228 12.46 2.17 19.03
CA TYR A 228 11.80 2.09 20.32
C TYR A 228 10.54 2.97 20.33
N LEU A 229 9.44 2.43 20.81
CA LEU A 229 8.19 3.16 21.00
C LEU A 229 7.73 3.03 22.45
N GLY A 230 7.43 4.14 23.09
CA GLY A 230 6.86 4.20 24.44
C GLY A 230 5.50 4.88 24.38
N PHE A 231 4.52 4.38 25.12
CA PHE A 231 3.18 4.97 25.17
C PHE A 231 2.73 5.17 26.61
N ASP A 232 2.36 6.40 26.94
CA ASP A 232 1.72 6.79 28.20
C ASP A 232 0.24 6.98 27.92
N ILE A 233 -0.62 6.13 28.49
CA ILE A 233 -2.04 6.06 28.15
C ILE A 233 -2.86 6.31 29.40
N ALA A 234 -3.72 7.32 29.32
CA ALA A 234 -4.82 7.50 30.24
C ALA A 234 -6.05 6.80 29.68
N ASP A 235 -6.69 6.02 30.54
CA ASP A 235 -7.79 5.13 30.22
C ASP A 235 -8.57 4.88 31.53
N ASP A 236 -9.85 5.23 31.59
CA ASP A 236 -10.64 5.07 32.81
C ASP A 236 -11.26 3.68 32.97
N VAL A 237 -11.35 2.89 31.88
CA VAL A 237 -11.89 1.53 31.88
C VAL A 237 -11.03 0.59 31.05
N ILE A 238 -10.05 -0.03 31.72
CA ILE A 238 -9.19 -1.04 31.09
C ILE A 238 -9.90 -2.40 31.01
N ALA A 239 -10.23 -2.85 29.80
CA ALA A 239 -10.93 -4.07 29.46
C ALA A 239 -10.24 -4.95 28.39
N ASN A 240 -10.24 -6.25 28.67
CA ASN A 240 -9.89 -7.30 27.71
C ASN A 240 -11.13 -8.13 27.32
N ILE A 241 -12.13 -7.49 26.72
CA ILE A 241 -13.42 -8.13 26.40
C ILE A 241 -13.80 -7.84 24.93
N PRO A 242 -13.81 -8.85 24.03
CA PRO A 242 -13.62 -10.28 24.30
C PRO A 242 -12.15 -10.70 24.46
N VAL A 243 -11.94 -11.67 25.36
CA VAL A 243 -10.61 -12.19 25.75
C VAL A 243 -9.89 -12.94 24.62
N SER A 244 -10.56 -13.41 23.57
CA SER A 244 -9.90 -14.22 22.53
C SER A 244 -10.29 -13.88 21.09
N GLY A 245 -9.28 -13.88 20.22
CA GLY A 245 -9.42 -13.84 18.76
C GLY A 245 -9.73 -12.46 18.15
N SER A 246 -10.03 -11.45 18.96
CA SER A 246 -10.36 -10.10 18.51
C SER A 246 -9.64 -9.02 19.34
N HIS A 247 -8.31 -9.12 19.43
CA HIS A 247 -7.50 -8.21 20.25
C HIS A 247 -7.66 -6.73 19.85
N TRP A 248 -8.08 -6.44 18.61
CA TRP A 248 -8.41 -5.08 18.15
C TRP A 248 -9.67 -4.50 18.80
N LEU A 249 -10.47 -5.31 19.49
CA LEU A 249 -11.62 -4.86 20.25
C LEU A 249 -11.29 -4.47 21.69
N ASN A 250 -10.07 -4.77 22.16
CA ASN A 250 -9.62 -4.56 23.54
C ASN A 250 -8.68 -3.35 23.61
N ASP A 251 -8.40 -2.88 24.82
CA ASP A 251 -7.45 -1.77 24.99
C ASP A 251 -6.07 -2.21 24.55
N SER A 252 -5.68 -1.66 23.41
CA SER A 252 -4.57 -2.15 22.65
C SER A 252 -4.02 -1.05 21.77
N ILE A 253 -2.72 -1.16 21.48
CA ILE A 253 -2.09 -0.34 20.46
C ILE A 253 -1.85 -1.21 19.24
N GLU A 254 -2.12 -0.64 18.09
CA GLU A 254 -1.75 -1.15 16.79
C GLU A 254 -0.70 -0.23 16.16
N ILE A 255 0.38 -0.83 15.70
CA ILE A 255 1.51 -0.18 15.05
C ILE A 255 1.58 -0.70 13.62
N PHE A 256 1.73 0.22 12.69
CA PHE A 256 1.73 -0.08 11.27
C PHE A 256 2.99 0.47 10.62
N PHE A 257 3.70 -0.40 9.89
CA PHE A 257 4.86 -0.02 9.08
C PHE A 257 4.60 -0.30 7.60
N ASP A 258 4.95 0.68 6.77
CA ASP A 258 5.06 0.57 5.32
C ASP A 258 6.51 0.93 4.96
N SER A 259 7.38 -0.07 5.08
CA SER A 259 8.83 0.10 4.98
C SER A 259 9.33 0.38 3.56
N ASP A 260 8.60 -0.10 2.54
CA ASP A 260 8.92 0.14 1.13
C ASP A 260 8.23 1.38 0.56
N MET A 261 7.42 2.07 1.38
CA MET A 261 6.67 3.26 1.01
C MET A 261 5.75 3.03 -0.19
N SER A 262 5.28 1.78 -0.36
CA SER A 262 4.39 1.39 -1.45
C SER A 262 3.04 2.10 -1.38
N ARG A 263 2.64 2.55 -0.17
CA ARG A 263 1.34 3.21 0.06
C ARG A 263 0.21 2.37 -0.51
N SER A 264 0.25 1.07 -0.25
CA SER A 264 -0.78 0.14 -0.68
C SER A 264 -2.11 0.43 0.05
N ASN A 265 -3.22 0.07 -0.58
CA ASN A 265 -4.54 0.24 0.04
C ASN A 265 -4.90 -0.85 1.06
N ASN A 266 -3.92 -1.60 1.56
CA ASN A 266 -4.11 -2.70 2.50
C ASN A 266 -3.00 -2.76 3.55
N ASN A 267 -3.18 -3.60 4.57
CA ASN A 267 -2.17 -3.85 5.61
C ASN A 267 -1.04 -4.78 5.17
N ALA A 268 -0.99 -5.21 3.91
CA ALA A 268 0.00 -6.17 3.41
C ALA A 268 1.28 -5.49 2.90
N ALA A 269 1.45 -4.20 3.13
CA ALA A 269 2.71 -3.51 2.90
C ALA A 269 3.83 -4.15 3.75
N PRO A 270 5.07 -4.26 3.23
CA PRO A 270 6.21 -4.78 3.99
C PRO A 270 6.41 -4.07 5.33
N GLY A 271 6.50 -4.86 6.40
CA GLY A 271 6.44 -4.44 7.81
C GLY A 271 5.10 -4.74 8.47
N GLY A 272 3.98 -4.41 7.82
CA GLY A 272 2.65 -4.84 8.26
C GLY A 272 2.19 -4.23 9.59
N GLN A 273 1.40 -4.99 10.34
CA GLN A 273 0.65 -4.58 11.54
C GLN A 273 1.10 -5.39 12.76
N TYR A 274 1.36 -4.69 13.84
CA TYR A 274 1.70 -5.23 15.16
C TYR A 274 0.66 -4.75 16.15
N ARG A 275 0.25 -5.61 17.09
CA ARG A 275 -0.70 -5.25 18.14
C ARG A 275 -0.28 -5.80 19.48
N ILE A 276 -0.33 -4.96 20.51
CA ILE A 276 -0.19 -5.35 21.91
C ILE A 276 -1.39 -4.85 22.72
N VAL A 277 -1.99 -5.73 23.50
CA VAL A 277 -3.07 -5.43 24.46
C VAL A 277 -2.42 -5.02 25.79
N TYR A 278 -3.11 -4.23 26.62
CA TYR A 278 -2.61 -3.78 27.92
C TYR A 278 -2.12 -4.93 28.83
N ASP A 279 -2.60 -6.16 28.63
CA ASP A 279 -2.24 -7.37 29.38
C ASP A 279 -1.15 -8.21 28.71
N ASN A 280 -0.40 -7.64 27.76
CA ASN A 280 0.69 -8.25 27.00
C ASN A 280 0.28 -9.32 25.98
N GLN A 281 -1.02 -9.49 25.70
CA GLN A 281 -1.43 -10.32 24.58
C GLN A 281 -1.08 -9.62 23.26
N VAL A 282 -0.53 -10.39 22.32
CA VAL A 282 -0.09 -9.87 21.03
C VAL A 282 -0.86 -10.48 19.87
N SER A 283 -1.02 -9.71 18.80
CA SER A 283 -1.49 -10.19 17.51
C SER A 283 -0.87 -9.33 16.40
N GLY A 284 -1.07 -9.71 15.15
CA GLY A 284 -0.57 -8.99 13.99
C GLY A 284 -0.93 -9.75 12.72
N ASN A 285 -0.79 -9.10 11.57
CA ASN A 285 -0.84 -9.82 10.30
C ASN A 285 0.55 -10.39 9.96
N SER A 286 0.65 -11.15 8.86
CA SER A 286 1.93 -11.57 8.26
C SER A 286 2.94 -12.23 9.23
N ASP A 287 2.45 -13.11 10.11
CA ASP A 287 3.26 -13.84 11.11
C ASP A 287 3.93 -12.96 12.20
N ASN A 288 3.63 -11.66 12.28
CA ASN A 288 4.28 -10.76 13.24
C ASN A 288 4.10 -11.22 14.70
N ALA A 289 2.96 -11.81 15.05
CA ALA A 289 2.75 -12.38 16.39
C ALA A 289 3.72 -13.53 16.73
N ALA A 290 4.11 -14.34 15.73
CA ALA A 290 5.07 -15.42 15.92
C ALA A 290 6.51 -14.91 16.13
N ASN A 291 6.80 -13.67 15.72
CA ASN A 291 8.10 -13.04 15.88
C ASN A 291 8.24 -12.24 17.20
N PHE A 292 7.23 -12.25 18.08
CA PHE A 292 7.26 -11.59 19.38
C PHE A 292 8.07 -12.39 20.40
N SER A 293 9.20 -11.86 20.86
CA SER A 293 10.03 -12.53 21.88
C SER A 293 11.04 -11.58 22.51
N SER A 294 11.35 -11.77 23.79
CA SER A 294 12.44 -11.04 24.46
C SER A 294 13.84 -11.37 23.92
N SER A 295 13.97 -12.35 23.02
CA SER A 295 15.23 -12.68 22.34
C SER A 295 15.84 -11.45 21.64
N PRO A 296 17.18 -11.25 21.68
CA PRO A 296 17.84 -10.16 20.98
C PRO A 296 17.83 -10.29 19.43
N THR A 297 17.33 -11.42 18.91
CA THR A 297 17.15 -11.68 17.46
C THR A 297 15.67 -11.64 17.03
N ALA A 298 14.76 -11.48 17.99
CA ALA A 298 13.36 -11.29 17.69
C ALA A 298 13.15 -9.99 16.91
N GLU A 299 12.15 -9.99 16.03
CA GLU A 299 11.80 -8.81 15.26
C GLU A 299 11.26 -7.71 16.16
N TRP A 300 10.44 -8.08 17.15
CA TRP A 300 9.90 -7.13 18.09
C TRP A 300 9.64 -7.77 19.45
N TYR A 301 9.57 -6.90 20.45
CA TYR A 301 9.25 -7.22 21.83
C TYR A 301 8.68 -6.00 22.50
N GLY A 302 7.90 -6.21 23.55
CA GLY A 302 7.52 -5.14 24.44
C GLY A 302 6.81 -5.62 25.68
N VAL A 303 6.52 -4.68 26.55
CA VAL A 303 5.83 -4.91 27.82
C VAL A 303 4.79 -3.82 28.01
N ALA A 304 3.56 -4.24 28.31
CA ALA A 304 2.48 -3.38 28.76
C ALA A 304 2.21 -3.60 30.24
N ALA A 305 1.94 -2.51 30.97
CA ALA A 305 1.58 -2.57 32.38
C ALA A 305 0.56 -1.49 32.75
N VAL A 306 -0.40 -1.87 33.59
CA VAL A 306 -1.38 -0.94 34.16
C VAL A 306 -0.73 -0.05 35.22
N ASN A 307 -1.15 1.20 35.26
CA ASN A 307 -0.71 2.20 36.22
C ASN A 307 -1.94 2.88 36.87
N ALA A 308 -1.71 3.95 37.65
CA ALA A 308 -2.79 4.58 38.42
C ALA A 308 -3.83 5.35 37.57
N THR A 309 -3.48 5.70 36.33
CA THR A 309 -4.29 6.57 35.46
C THR A 309 -4.70 5.89 34.15
N GLY A 310 -4.31 4.63 33.95
CA GLY A 310 -4.49 3.88 32.72
C GLY A 310 -3.41 2.81 32.61
N TRP A 311 -2.62 2.84 31.55
CA TRP A 311 -1.54 1.90 31.31
C TRP A 311 -0.40 2.50 30.49
N ALA A 312 0.73 1.81 30.45
CA ALA A 312 1.85 2.16 29.60
C ALA A 312 2.32 0.93 28.83
N THR A 313 2.96 1.16 27.69
CA THR A 313 3.67 0.09 26.98
C THR A 313 4.96 0.60 26.38
N GLU A 314 5.97 -0.27 26.38
CA GLU A 314 7.30 -0.01 25.85
C GLU A 314 7.67 -1.14 24.89
N LEU A 315 8.04 -0.75 23.68
CA LEU A 315 8.24 -1.65 22.55
C LEU A 315 9.61 -1.40 21.91
N ARG A 316 10.19 -2.46 21.33
CA ARG A 316 11.30 -2.37 20.39
C ARG A 316 10.99 -3.14 19.11
N PHE A 317 11.55 -2.65 18.01
CA PHE A 317 11.39 -3.17 16.66
C PHE A 317 12.76 -3.20 15.97
N SER A 318 13.11 -4.35 15.40
CA SER A 318 14.39 -4.58 14.73
C SER A 318 14.41 -3.85 13.39
N LEU A 319 15.26 -2.85 13.23
CA LEU A 319 15.42 -2.14 11.95
C LEU A 319 15.81 -3.11 10.82
N GLU A 320 16.55 -4.17 11.15
CA GLU A 320 16.91 -5.25 10.22
C GLU A 320 15.70 -6.04 9.70
N ARG A 321 14.60 -6.12 10.46
CA ARG A 321 13.52 -7.10 10.20
C ARG A 321 12.15 -6.49 9.98
N ILE A 322 11.86 -5.28 10.47
CA ILE A 322 10.57 -4.63 10.23
C ILE A 322 10.32 -4.28 8.76
N GLY A 323 11.31 -4.44 7.89
CA GLY A 323 11.14 -4.33 6.44
C GLY A 323 10.80 -5.65 5.74
N GLU A 324 10.86 -6.80 6.41
CA GLU A 324 10.75 -8.09 5.72
C GLU A 324 9.39 -8.26 5.00
N PRO A 325 9.36 -8.87 3.81
CA PRO A 325 10.49 -9.49 3.09
C PRO A 325 11.34 -8.53 2.23
N VAL A 326 11.20 -7.21 2.38
CA VAL A 326 12.04 -6.23 1.67
C VAL A 326 13.34 -5.96 2.41
N ALA A 327 14.13 -4.99 1.91
CA ALA A 327 15.39 -4.61 2.52
C ALA A 327 15.21 -4.11 3.97
N PRO A 328 16.23 -4.29 4.83
CA PRO A 328 16.30 -3.64 6.13
C PRO A 328 15.98 -2.15 6.06
N VAL A 329 15.31 -1.64 7.08
CA VAL A 329 15.10 -0.20 7.25
C VAL A 329 16.40 0.41 7.76
N LEU A 330 16.94 1.37 7.01
CA LEU A 330 18.12 2.13 7.40
C LEU A 330 17.71 3.38 8.19
N ILE A 331 18.60 3.86 9.06
CA ILE A 331 18.41 5.11 9.81
C ILE A 331 18.43 6.38 8.91
N THR A 332 18.67 6.22 7.62
CA THR A 332 18.55 7.29 6.62
C THR A 332 17.22 7.24 5.87
N ASP A 333 16.44 6.17 6.07
CA ASP A 333 15.19 5.97 5.38
C ASP A 333 14.09 6.79 6.03
N MET A 334 13.03 6.98 5.26
CA MET A 334 11.76 7.43 5.78
C MET A 334 10.71 6.42 5.36
N ILE A 335 9.93 5.94 6.32
CA ILE A 335 8.95 4.86 6.11
C ILE A 335 7.54 5.35 6.39
N GLY A 336 6.53 4.66 5.85
CA GLY A 336 5.15 4.88 6.23
C GLY A 336 4.90 4.35 7.64
N PHE A 337 4.18 5.12 8.45
CA PHE A 337 4.01 4.85 9.88
C PHE A 337 2.64 5.28 10.39
N GLY A 338 1.92 4.32 10.97
CA GLY A 338 0.60 4.54 11.54
C GLY A 338 0.51 3.98 12.96
N ILE A 339 -0.24 4.68 13.81
CA ILE A 339 -0.58 4.23 15.16
C ILE A 339 -2.10 4.29 15.32
N GLN A 340 -2.65 3.28 15.97
CA GLN A 340 -4.02 3.28 16.48
C GLN A 340 -4.01 2.80 17.93
N LEU A 341 -4.60 3.58 18.83
CA LEU A 341 -5.02 3.14 20.15
C LEU A 341 -6.48 2.74 20.06
N ASN A 342 -6.82 1.54 20.48
CA ASN A 342 -8.18 1.06 20.67
C ASN A 342 -8.59 1.23 22.13
N ASP A 343 -9.84 1.60 22.33
CA ASP A 343 -10.46 1.83 23.63
C ASP A 343 -11.77 1.03 23.77
N ASN A 344 -12.03 0.47 24.95
CA ASN A 344 -13.12 -0.46 25.22
C ASN A 344 -13.70 -0.36 26.64
N ASP A 345 -14.65 0.54 26.81
CA ASP A 345 -15.43 0.67 28.06
C ASP A 345 -16.58 -0.33 28.17
N THR A 346 -17.13 -0.78 27.03
CA THR A 346 -18.49 -1.38 26.98
C THR A 346 -18.53 -2.86 26.61
N GLY A 347 -17.38 -3.52 26.51
CA GLY A 347 -17.27 -4.91 26.05
C GLY A 347 -17.23 -5.06 24.53
N THR A 348 -17.03 -3.95 23.82
CA THR A 348 -16.66 -3.83 22.41
C THR A 348 -15.90 -2.51 22.25
N ARG A 349 -15.05 -2.40 21.22
CA ARG A 349 -14.34 -1.16 20.93
C ARG A 349 -15.28 0.03 20.81
N ASN A 350 -15.06 1.02 21.65
CA ASN A 350 -15.80 2.29 21.71
C ASN A 350 -15.16 3.32 20.78
N VAL A 351 -13.87 3.59 21.00
CA VAL A 351 -13.14 4.64 20.29
C VAL A 351 -11.79 4.17 19.79
N ARG A 352 -11.28 4.87 18.79
CA ARG A 352 -9.89 4.81 18.37
C ARG A 352 -9.26 6.19 18.28
N LEU A 353 -8.04 6.29 18.80
CA LEU A 353 -7.16 7.43 18.60
C LEU A 353 -6.01 7.07 17.66
N CYS A 354 -5.67 7.97 16.74
CA CYS A 354 -4.57 7.80 15.80
C CYS A 354 -3.56 8.95 15.88
N ASN A 355 -2.34 8.68 15.41
CA ASN A 355 -1.32 9.71 15.21
C ASN A 355 -1.61 10.61 13.99
N TYR A 356 -2.41 10.11 13.03
CA TYR A 356 -2.82 10.84 11.84
C TYR A 356 -4.12 10.29 11.26
N LEU A 357 -4.96 11.19 10.73
CA LEU A 357 -6.03 10.87 9.80
C LEU A 357 -5.95 11.84 8.61
N PRO A 358 -5.89 11.35 7.36
CA PRO A 358 -5.95 12.25 6.23
C PRO A 358 -7.31 12.95 6.18
N PRO A 359 -7.37 14.20 5.67
CA PRO A 359 -8.63 14.87 5.37
C PRO A 359 -9.46 13.97 4.44
N ILE A 360 -10.72 13.76 4.81
CA ILE A 360 -11.69 13.16 3.89
C ILE A 360 -11.79 14.12 2.69
N PRO A 361 -11.56 13.67 1.44
CA PRO A 361 -11.79 14.52 0.28
C PRO A 361 -13.21 15.07 0.37
N ALA A 362 -13.37 16.40 0.23
CA ALA A 362 -14.70 16.96 0.07
C ALA A 362 -15.32 16.32 -1.18
N GLU A 363 -16.36 15.51 -0.99
CA GLU A 363 -17.08 14.87 -2.08
C GLU A 363 -17.46 15.91 -3.15
N PRO A 364 -17.24 15.61 -4.45
CA PRO A 364 -17.83 16.43 -5.51
C PRO A 364 -19.35 16.45 -5.32
N PRO A 365 -20.03 17.60 -5.49
CA PRO A 365 -21.45 17.78 -5.14
C PRO A 365 -22.46 16.94 -5.97
N THR A 366 -22.00 15.97 -6.76
CA THR A 366 -22.81 15.23 -7.74
C THR A 366 -22.85 13.72 -7.53
N VAL A 367 -22.14 13.17 -6.54
CA VAL A 367 -22.19 11.72 -6.24
C VAL A 367 -23.15 11.49 -5.05
N PRO A 368 -24.09 10.52 -5.11
CA PRO A 368 -24.95 10.21 -3.97
C PRO A 368 -24.12 9.85 -2.73
N PRO A 369 -24.53 10.27 -1.53
CA PRO A 369 -23.77 10.07 -0.29
C PRO A 369 -23.90 8.61 0.17
N THR A 370 -23.19 7.70 -0.49
CA THR A 370 -23.11 6.29 -0.08
C THR A 370 -21.70 5.72 -0.22
N PHE A 371 -20.66 6.55 -0.13
CA PHE A 371 -19.32 6.09 0.24
C PHE A 371 -19.07 6.41 1.71
N THR A 372 -19.55 5.54 2.59
CA THR A 372 -18.96 5.37 3.91
C THR A 372 -17.53 4.90 3.66
N TYR A 373 -16.52 5.75 3.89
CA TYR A 373 -15.14 5.28 3.79
C TYR A 373 -14.94 4.19 4.86
N PRO A 374 -14.62 2.95 4.47
CA PRO A 374 -14.33 1.90 5.42
C PRO A 374 -13.04 2.24 6.18
N GLU A 375 -13.04 1.94 7.47
CA GLU A 375 -11.91 1.87 8.41
C GLU A 375 -10.56 2.38 7.87
N VAL A 376 -10.18 3.59 8.28
CA VAL A 376 -8.93 4.28 7.85
C VAL A 376 -7.68 3.58 8.38
N SER A 377 -7.78 2.84 9.48
CA SER A 377 -6.62 2.36 10.21
C SER A 377 -5.87 1.22 9.54
N GLY A 378 -6.52 0.47 8.66
CA GLY A 378 -5.92 -0.67 7.96
C GLY A 378 -5.33 -0.34 6.58
N ARG A 379 -5.01 0.93 6.31
CA ARG A 379 -4.72 1.43 4.97
C ARG A 379 -3.39 2.18 4.94
N SER A 380 -2.34 1.53 4.44
CA SER A 380 -1.00 2.12 4.40
C SER A 380 -0.92 3.39 3.54
N ASP A 381 -1.78 3.49 2.53
CA ASP A 381 -1.96 4.69 1.71
C ASP A 381 -2.43 5.93 2.49
N ARG A 382 -2.79 5.79 3.77
CA ARG A 382 -3.33 6.86 4.63
C ARG A 382 -2.50 7.12 5.88
N TRP A 383 -1.38 6.41 6.07
CA TRP A 383 -0.53 6.56 7.25
C TRP A 383 0.37 7.79 7.17
N GLY A 384 0.82 8.23 8.34
CA GLY A 384 1.86 9.25 8.52
C GLY A 384 3.23 8.78 8.02
N TYR A 385 4.27 9.55 8.33
CA TYR A 385 5.66 9.13 8.13
C TYR A 385 6.39 8.96 9.45
N LEU A 386 7.37 8.05 9.43
CA LEU A 386 8.43 8.01 10.43
C LEU A 386 9.75 8.38 9.76
N ASN A 387 10.40 9.40 10.31
CA ASN A 387 11.76 9.79 9.95
C ASN A 387 12.69 9.52 11.13
N PHE A 388 13.93 9.12 10.85
CA PHE A 388 14.98 9.03 11.85
C PHE A 388 15.71 10.37 11.94
N GLY A 389 15.92 10.86 13.17
CA GLY A 389 16.68 12.08 13.41
C GLY A 389 18.12 11.99 12.89
N PRO A 390 18.87 13.10 12.89
CA PRO A 390 20.27 13.07 12.47
C PRO A 390 21.09 12.10 13.32
N TRP A 391 21.75 11.14 12.66
CA TRP A 391 22.67 10.22 13.32
C TRP A 391 23.94 10.95 13.76
N THR A 392 24.24 10.87 15.04
CA THR A 392 25.52 11.29 15.59
C THR A 392 26.33 10.06 16.02
N PRO A 393 27.60 9.94 15.61
CA PRO A 393 28.43 8.82 16.06
C PRO A 393 28.49 8.79 17.59
N PRO A 394 28.36 7.60 18.20
CA PRO A 394 28.43 7.49 19.64
C PRO A 394 29.77 8.04 20.18
N PRO A 395 29.77 8.67 21.36
CA PRO A 395 31.02 9.04 22.03
C PRO A 395 31.92 7.81 22.17
N ALA A 396 33.24 7.96 21.99
CA ALA A 396 34.21 6.86 21.98
C ALA A 396 34.20 5.93 23.22
N ALA A 397 33.50 6.30 24.28
CA ALA A 397 33.28 5.49 25.48
C ALA A 397 32.15 4.43 25.34
N ALA A 398 31.35 4.45 24.28
CA ALA A 398 30.30 3.47 24.01
C ALA A 398 30.84 2.32 23.14
N SER A 399 31.74 1.50 23.71
CA SER A 399 32.54 0.50 23.00
C SER A 399 31.82 -0.77 22.55
N HIS A 400 30.50 -0.75 22.31
CA HIS A 400 29.71 -1.97 22.05
C HIS A 400 28.71 -1.90 20.90
N TRP A 401 28.82 -0.93 19.99
CA TRP A 401 27.93 -0.84 18.82
C TRP A 401 28.66 -1.24 17.55
N GLN A 402 28.30 -2.41 16.99
CA GLN A 402 28.54 -2.71 15.59
C GLN A 402 27.53 -1.93 14.76
N ILE A 403 28.01 -0.93 14.03
CA ILE A 403 27.26 -0.30 12.94
C ILE A 403 27.24 -1.34 11.81
N PHE A 404 26.05 -1.78 11.39
CA PHE A 404 25.91 -2.43 10.09
C PHE A 404 25.86 -1.29 9.08
N GLU A 405 26.97 -1.06 8.38
CA GLU A 405 27.03 -0.22 7.17
C GLU A 405 26.40 -0.95 5.98
#